data_AF-A0A928CS89-F1
#
_entry.id   AF-A0A928CS89-F1
#
_cell.length_a   1.000
_cell.length_b   1.000
_cell.length_c   1.000
_cell.angle_alpha   90.00
_cell.angle_beta   90.00
_cell.angle_gamma   90.00
#
_symmetry.space_group_name_H-M   'P 1'
#
loop_
_entity.id
_entity.type
_entity.pdbx_description
1 polymer ?
#
loop_
_entity_poly.entity_id
_entity_poly.type
_entity_poly.pdbx_seq_one_letter_code
_entity_poly.pdbx_strand_id
1 'polypeptide(L)'
;MKIGSLLAAFLAAASSLLPAEEVLSCFTNASWVTPHWRKFYAMDEFLGIKGYVVISSKRSFEVDPEAEYEISGTFRSPADQPKPGNFEGGFILVDDDGNSLPSYFYSNDPRSLTELAADVNPGDKVIKIRKAPQWKGGFIAFDAREDLSDLPNRDTFLYTKLVEDGDNLVLTLQAKIKKAYKAGTKVRCHNQKKLWTLNRFKIAPKEWTRFSGRIKGVDKTATNCSKWWPGAARARVFILVPLNAGLEFKDVTVRKLTAGKPE
;
A
#
# COMPACT_ATOMS: atom_id res chain seq x y z
N MET A 1 -21.30 48.45 46.99
CA MET A 1 -21.70 47.11 46.51
C MET A 1 -22.35 47.24 45.14
N LYS A 2 -21.59 46.98 44.08
CA LYS A 2 -22.04 46.49 42.76
C LYS A 2 -20.76 46.26 41.93
N ILE A 3 -20.33 45.02 41.95
CA ILE A 3 -19.26 44.45 41.13
C ILE A 3 -19.90 44.04 39.80
N GLY A 4 -19.18 44.25 38.70
CA GLY A 4 -19.34 43.40 37.51
C GLY A 4 -19.61 44.13 36.21
N SER A 5 -18.58 44.27 35.38
CA SER A 5 -18.51 43.57 34.09
C SER A 5 -17.13 43.80 33.48
N LEU A 6 -16.25 42.80 33.59
CA LEU A 6 -15.03 42.72 32.80
C LEU A 6 -15.40 42.12 31.46
N LEU A 7 -15.27 42.89 30.38
CA LEU A 7 -15.40 42.39 29.02
C LEU A 7 -14.11 41.63 28.68
N ALA A 8 -14.17 40.30 28.65
CA ALA A 8 -13.08 39.47 28.13
C ALA A 8 -13.14 39.45 26.60
N ALA A 9 -12.20 40.11 25.95
CA ALA A 9 -11.99 39.98 24.51
C ALA A 9 -11.32 38.63 24.21
N PHE A 10 -12.08 37.68 23.67
CA PHE A 10 -11.54 36.48 23.06
C PHE A 10 -10.84 36.87 21.75
N LEU A 11 -9.51 36.90 21.72
CA LEU A 11 -8.78 36.81 20.47
C LEU A 11 -8.95 35.38 19.93
N ALA A 12 -9.82 35.23 18.93
CA ALA A 12 -9.80 34.06 18.07
C ALA A 12 -8.51 34.13 17.24
N ALA A 13 -7.54 33.28 17.56
CA ALA A 13 -6.42 33.02 16.67
C ALA A 13 -6.98 32.32 15.42
N ALA A 14 -7.19 33.07 14.35
CA ALA A 14 -7.45 32.50 13.04
C ALA A 14 -6.15 31.83 12.59
N SER A 15 -6.02 30.51 12.82
CA SER A 15 -4.98 29.74 12.17
C SER A 15 -5.25 29.80 10.67
N SER A 16 -4.44 30.56 9.93
CA SER A 16 -4.44 30.54 8.48
C SER A 16 -4.05 29.13 8.03
N LEU A 17 -5.06 28.28 7.78
CA LEU A 17 -4.87 27.02 7.06
C LEU A 17 -4.31 27.41 5.69
N LEU A 18 -3.01 27.18 5.48
CA LEU A 18 -2.45 27.22 4.14
C LEU A 18 -3.28 26.29 3.26
N PRO A 19 -3.60 26.68 2.01
CA PRO A 19 -4.46 25.88 1.15
C PRO A 19 -3.79 24.53 0.86
N ALA A 20 -4.43 23.44 1.29
CA ALA A 20 -4.04 22.10 0.86
C ALA A 20 -4.38 21.94 -0.62
N GLU A 21 -3.39 21.57 -1.43
CA GLU A 21 -3.57 21.35 -2.87
C GLU A 21 -4.21 19.98 -3.10
N GLU A 22 -5.35 19.93 -3.81
CA GLU A 22 -5.91 18.65 -4.27
C GLU A 22 -5.11 18.13 -5.46
N VAL A 23 -4.37 17.04 -5.25
CA VAL A 23 -3.53 16.41 -6.29
C VAL A 23 -4.26 15.26 -7.00
N LEU A 24 -5.35 14.76 -6.41
CA LEU A 24 -6.18 13.71 -6.99
C LEU A 24 -7.60 13.73 -6.40
N SER A 25 -8.61 13.64 -7.25
CA SER A 25 -10.01 13.37 -6.88
C SER A 25 -10.58 12.18 -7.66
N CYS A 26 -11.36 11.36 -6.95
CA CYS A 26 -11.93 10.10 -7.45
C CYS A 26 -13.44 10.00 -7.18
N PHE A 27 -14.20 11.00 -7.65
CA PHE A 27 -15.62 11.16 -7.31
C PHE A 27 -16.57 10.28 -8.13
N THR A 28 -16.22 9.98 -9.38
CA THR A 28 -17.09 9.23 -10.29
C THR A 28 -16.51 7.87 -10.63
N ASN A 29 -17.35 6.96 -11.11
CA ASN A 29 -16.93 5.65 -11.61
C ASN A 29 -15.82 5.77 -12.68
N ALA A 30 -15.84 6.85 -13.48
CA ALA A 30 -14.86 7.11 -14.51
C ALA A 30 -13.44 7.30 -13.96
N SER A 31 -13.29 7.68 -12.68
CA SER A 31 -12.00 7.81 -11.99
C SER A 31 -11.37 6.46 -11.64
N TRP A 32 -12.08 5.35 -11.74
CA TRP A 32 -11.65 4.04 -11.24
C TRP A 32 -11.39 3.02 -12.36
N VAL A 33 -10.33 2.24 -12.20
CA VAL A 33 -10.12 0.97 -12.90
C VAL A 33 -10.86 -0.11 -12.14
N THR A 34 -11.82 -0.74 -12.80
CA THR A 34 -12.57 -1.90 -12.29
C THR A 34 -12.28 -3.12 -13.17
N PRO A 35 -12.11 -4.32 -12.59
CA PRO A 35 -12.04 -5.54 -13.39
C PRO A 35 -13.31 -5.71 -14.23
N HIS A 36 -13.20 -6.25 -15.45
CA HIS A 36 -14.32 -6.38 -16.39
C HIS A 36 -15.53 -7.18 -15.83
N TRP A 37 -15.27 -8.08 -14.87
CA TRP A 37 -16.27 -8.91 -14.19
C TRP A 37 -16.90 -8.24 -12.95
N ARG A 38 -16.59 -6.98 -12.66
CA ARG A 38 -17.23 -6.17 -11.62
C ARG A 38 -17.76 -4.87 -12.18
N LYS A 39 -18.90 -4.45 -11.65
CA LYS A 39 -19.53 -3.15 -11.93
C LYS A 39 -19.92 -2.50 -10.61
N PHE A 40 -19.96 -1.17 -10.61
CA PHE A 40 -20.64 -0.43 -9.56
C PHE A 40 -22.15 -0.65 -9.66
N TYR A 41 -22.82 -0.86 -8.53
CA TYR A 41 -24.29 -0.95 -8.47
C TYR A 41 -24.95 0.41 -8.19
N ALA A 42 -24.17 1.41 -7.78
CA ALA A 42 -24.58 2.80 -7.60
C ALA A 42 -23.48 3.73 -8.12
N MET A 43 -23.85 4.80 -8.85
CA MET A 43 -22.90 5.69 -9.53
C MET A 43 -23.27 7.19 -9.53
N ASP A 44 -24.36 7.59 -8.86
CA ASP A 44 -24.85 8.97 -8.87
C ASP A 44 -24.30 9.76 -7.68
N GLU A 45 -24.96 9.71 -6.52
CA GLU A 45 -24.55 10.43 -5.31
C GLU A 45 -23.34 9.81 -4.59
N PHE A 46 -23.07 8.54 -4.87
CA PHE A 46 -21.96 7.76 -4.33
C PHE A 46 -21.66 6.58 -5.25
N LEU A 47 -20.49 5.96 -5.04
CA LEU A 47 -20.09 4.73 -5.70
C LEU A 47 -20.36 3.54 -4.79
N GLY A 48 -21.10 2.56 -5.30
CA GLY A 48 -21.41 1.32 -4.59
C GLY A 48 -20.79 0.11 -5.29
N ILE A 49 -20.00 -0.70 -4.58
CA ILE A 49 -19.42 -1.94 -5.14
C ILE A 49 -19.49 -3.10 -4.12
N LYS A 50 -19.61 -4.34 -4.61
CA LYS A 50 -19.81 -5.53 -3.76
C LYS A 50 -18.99 -6.73 -4.23
N GLY A 51 -18.58 -7.54 -3.25
CA GLY A 51 -17.82 -8.77 -3.43
C GLY A 51 -16.32 -8.52 -3.50
N TYR A 52 -15.53 -9.59 -3.56
CA TYR A 52 -14.07 -9.48 -3.57
C TYR A 52 -13.63 -8.70 -4.81
N VAL A 53 -13.07 -7.51 -4.61
CA VAL A 53 -12.57 -6.65 -5.68
C VAL A 53 -11.53 -5.68 -5.15
N VAL A 54 -10.50 -5.43 -5.96
CA VAL A 54 -9.59 -4.30 -5.79
C VAL A 54 -9.86 -3.35 -6.94
N ILE A 55 -10.18 -2.11 -6.61
CA ILE A 55 -10.28 -1.00 -7.57
C ILE A 55 -9.13 -0.04 -7.31
N SER A 56 -8.70 0.66 -8.36
CA SER A 56 -7.65 1.68 -8.24
C SER A 56 -7.98 2.91 -9.05
N SER A 57 -7.46 4.07 -8.66
CA SER A 57 -7.63 5.29 -9.46
C SER A 57 -6.95 5.13 -10.82
N LYS A 58 -7.60 5.60 -11.89
CA LYS A 58 -7.00 5.62 -13.24
C LYS A 58 -5.81 6.56 -13.30
N ARG A 59 -5.98 7.75 -12.69
CA ARG A 59 -4.92 8.76 -12.58
C ARG A 59 -4.03 8.47 -11.38
N SER A 60 -2.77 8.84 -11.52
CA SER A 60 -1.81 8.96 -10.42
C SER A 60 -1.36 10.40 -10.27
N PHE A 61 -0.81 10.72 -9.10
CA PHE A 61 -0.14 11.99 -8.80
C PHE A 61 1.34 11.73 -8.51
N GLU A 62 2.16 12.77 -8.65
CA GLU A 62 3.59 12.72 -8.31
C GLU A 62 3.80 12.75 -6.79
N VAL A 63 4.75 11.96 -6.33
CA VAL A 63 5.11 11.86 -4.92
C VAL A 63 6.33 12.73 -4.66
N ASP A 64 6.11 13.79 -3.89
CA ASP A 64 7.19 14.53 -3.23
C ASP A 64 7.36 13.98 -1.81
N PRO A 65 8.42 13.22 -1.50
CA PRO A 65 8.56 12.57 -0.20
C PRO A 65 8.73 13.54 0.98
N GLU A 66 9.14 14.79 0.73
CA GLU A 66 9.31 15.81 1.76
C GLU A 66 7.97 16.47 2.15
N ALA A 67 6.99 16.38 1.27
CA ALA A 67 5.63 16.84 1.54
C ALA A 67 4.82 15.80 2.34
N GLU A 68 3.86 16.31 3.12
CA GLU A 68 2.85 15.48 3.77
C GLU A 68 1.61 15.41 2.88
N TYR A 69 1.01 14.23 2.76
CA TYR A 69 -0.24 14.04 2.04
C TYR A 69 -1.30 13.48 2.97
N GLU A 70 -2.55 13.88 2.73
CA GLU A 70 -3.73 13.25 3.31
C GLU A 70 -4.52 12.55 2.19
N ILE A 71 -4.74 11.25 2.33
CA ILE A 71 -5.80 10.53 1.62
C ILE A 71 -7.05 10.53 2.48
N SER A 72 -8.21 10.80 1.88
CA SER A 72 -9.47 10.76 2.61
C SER A 72 -10.65 10.40 1.73
N GLY A 73 -11.76 10.02 2.36
CA GLY A 73 -13.06 9.83 1.72
C GLY A 73 -14.14 9.51 2.74
N THR A 74 -15.39 9.45 2.29
CA THR A 74 -16.54 9.14 3.13
C THR A 74 -17.07 7.76 2.75
N PHE A 75 -17.19 6.85 3.71
CA PHE A 75 -17.47 5.45 3.50
C PHE A 75 -18.61 4.97 4.41
N ARG A 76 -19.40 4.02 3.91
CA ARG A 76 -20.34 3.23 4.73
C ARG A 76 -20.53 1.83 4.16
N SER A 77 -21.04 0.92 4.98
CA SER A 77 -21.62 -0.33 4.51
C SER A 77 -23.03 -0.09 3.97
N PRO A 78 -23.46 -0.78 2.90
CA PRO A 78 -24.81 -0.68 2.38
C PRO A 78 -25.87 -0.91 3.45
N ALA A 79 -26.98 -0.17 3.42
CA ALA A 79 -28.03 -0.22 4.43
C ALA A 79 -28.65 -1.63 4.54
N ASP A 80 -28.82 -2.31 3.40
CA ASP A 80 -29.40 -3.65 3.25
C ASP A 80 -28.45 -4.80 3.67
N GLN A 81 -27.16 -4.53 3.86
CA GLN A 81 -26.19 -5.56 4.27
C GLN A 81 -26.40 -5.99 5.73
N PRO A 82 -26.52 -7.29 6.07
CA PRO A 82 -26.83 -7.73 7.44
C PRO A 82 -25.85 -7.28 8.53
N LYS A 83 -24.56 -7.20 8.20
CA LYS A 83 -23.49 -6.76 9.11
C LYS A 83 -22.55 -5.79 8.40
N PRO A 84 -22.10 -4.70 9.02
CA PRO A 84 -21.07 -3.83 8.45
C PRO A 84 -19.82 -4.61 7.99
N GLY A 85 -19.30 -4.25 6.83
CA GLY A 85 -18.12 -4.86 6.22
C GLY A 85 -16.84 -4.08 6.53
N ASN A 86 -15.72 -4.80 6.57
CA ASN A 86 -14.40 -4.19 6.52
C ASN A 86 -14.02 -3.82 5.09
N PHE A 87 -13.09 -2.88 4.96
CA PHE A 87 -12.43 -2.59 3.69
C PHE A 87 -10.95 -2.29 3.93
N GLU A 88 -10.16 -2.28 2.87
CA GLU A 88 -8.80 -1.77 2.91
C GLU A 88 -8.69 -0.61 1.93
N GLY A 89 -7.80 0.34 2.20
CA GLY A 89 -7.50 1.41 1.27
C GLY A 89 -6.16 2.08 1.55
N GLY A 90 -5.61 2.69 0.51
CA GLY A 90 -4.32 3.39 0.58
C GLY A 90 -3.74 3.57 -0.81
N PHE A 91 -2.42 3.37 -0.96
CA PHE A 91 -1.71 3.66 -2.19
C PHE A 91 -1.14 2.42 -2.91
N ILE A 92 -1.19 2.47 -4.24
CA ILE A 92 -0.37 1.65 -5.15
C ILE A 92 0.76 2.54 -5.64
N LEU A 93 1.99 2.08 -5.47
CA LEU A 93 3.18 2.81 -5.87
C LEU A 93 3.52 2.52 -7.34
N VAL A 94 4.04 3.54 -8.01
CA VAL A 94 4.38 3.53 -9.42
C VAL A 94 5.74 4.22 -9.59
N ASP A 95 6.60 3.68 -10.46
CA ASP A 95 7.89 4.29 -10.80
C ASP A 95 7.74 5.45 -11.79
N ASP A 96 8.86 6.10 -12.12
CA ASP A 96 8.92 7.22 -13.05
C ASP A 96 8.42 6.85 -14.46
N ASP A 97 8.64 5.60 -14.87
CA ASP A 97 8.21 5.06 -16.16
C ASP A 97 6.73 4.65 -16.19
N GLY A 98 6.01 4.80 -15.07
CA GLY A 98 4.60 4.45 -14.97
C GLY A 98 4.33 2.97 -14.68
N ASN A 99 5.34 2.15 -14.40
CA ASN A 99 5.18 0.76 -14.04
C ASN A 99 4.80 0.62 -12.56
N SER A 100 3.95 -0.37 -12.27
CA SER A 100 3.58 -0.68 -10.90
C SER A 100 4.81 -1.14 -10.11
N LEU A 101 4.91 -0.65 -8.88
CA LEU A 101 5.85 -1.09 -7.86
C LEU A 101 5.09 -1.94 -6.83
N PRO A 102 4.84 -3.23 -7.12
CA PRO A 102 4.12 -4.11 -6.22
C PRO A 102 4.86 -4.27 -4.89
N SER A 103 4.12 -4.48 -3.82
CA SER A 103 4.67 -4.54 -2.47
C SER A 103 5.76 -5.58 -2.25
N TYR A 104 5.73 -6.67 -3.01
CA TYR A 104 6.71 -7.74 -2.88
C TYR A 104 8.10 -7.34 -3.40
N PHE A 105 8.24 -6.19 -4.07
CA PHE A 105 9.56 -5.58 -4.31
C PHE A 105 10.17 -4.94 -3.06
N TYR A 106 9.39 -4.80 -1.98
CA TYR A 106 9.78 -4.04 -0.80
C TYR A 106 9.67 -4.81 0.51
N SER A 107 8.56 -5.52 0.68
CA SER A 107 8.12 -6.09 1.95
C SER A 107 8.99 -7.29 2.31
N ASN A 108 10.15 -7.01 2.83
CA ASN A 108 11.17 -7.97 3.21
C ASN A 108 10.95 -8.49 4.65
N ASP A 109 11.47 -9.68 4.94
CA ASP A 109 11.83 -10.07 6.31
C ASP A 109 13.37 -10.07 6.42
N PRO A 110 13.99 -9.07 7.08
CA PRO A 110 15.45 -8.99 7.19
C PRO A 110 16.08 -10.25 7.79
N ARG A 111 15.35 -10.94 8.68
CA ARG A 111 15.86 -12.14 9.39
C ARG A 111 15.88 -13.39 8.52
N SER A 112 15.29 -13.31 7.33
CA SER A 112 15.32 -14.39 6.35
C SER A 112 16.55 -14.35 5.45
N LEU A 113 17.37 -13.28 5.49
CA LEU A 113 18.52 -13.15 4.60
C LEU A 113 19.43 -14.38 4.68
N THR A 114 19.70 -14.98 3.52
CA THR A 114 20.52 -16.18 3.36
C THR A 114 21.17 -16.17 1.98
N GLU A 115 21.66 -17.30 1.51
CA GLU A 115 22.28 -17.42 0.19
C GLU A 115 21.84 -18.67 -0.57
N LEU A 116 21.98 -18.62 -1.89
CA LEU A 116 21.84 -19.77 -2.76
C LEU A 116 22.85 -20.86 -2.37
N ALA A 117 22.38 -22.09 -2.24
CA ALA A 117 23.21 -23.25 -1.95
C ALA A 117 23.84 -23.87 -3.21
N ALA A 118 23.34 -23.50 -4.39
CA ALA A 118 23.83 -23.96 -5.69
C ALA A 118 23.62 -22.86 -6.76
N ASP A 119 24.33 -22.98 -7.88
CA ASP A 119 24.07 -22.17 -9.06
C ASP A 119 22.62 -22.35 -9.54
N VAL A 120 22.01 -21.27 -10.02
CA VAL A 120 20.69 -21.24 -10.64
C VAL A 120 20.85 -20.75 -12.07
N ASN A 121 20.30 -21.49 -13.02
CA ASN A 121 20.41 -21.21 -14.44
C ASN A 121 19.09 -20.67 -15.01
N PRO A 122 19.13 -19.93 -16.13
CA PRO A 122 17.93 -19.57 -16.87
C PRO A 122 17.11 -20.82 -17.21
N GLY A 123 15.81 -20.76 -16.98
CA GLY A 123 14.90 -21.89 -17.18
C GLY A 123 14.58 -22.68 -15.92
N ASP A 124 15.39 -22.56 -14.86
CA ASP A 124 15.16 -23.28 -13.61
C ASP A 124 13.88 -22.82 -12.91
N LYS A 125 13.21 -23.77 -12.26
CA LYS A 125 12.08 -23.53 -11.35
C LYS A 125 12.35 -24.01 -9.93
N VAL A 126 13.35 -24.85 -9.73
CA VAL A 126 13.68 -25.40 -8.42
C VAL A 126 14.99 -24.79 -8.01
N ILE A 127 15.00 -24.12 -6.86
CA ILE A 127 16.19 -23.47 -6.32
C ILE A 127 16.44 -23.98 -4.91
N LYS A 128 17.71 -24.03 -4.54
CA LYS A 128 18.15 -24.47 -3.22
C LYS A 128 18.84 -23.31 -2.51
N ILE A 129 18.41 -23.01 -1.28
CA ILE A 129 18.96 -21.95 -0.44
C ILE A 129 19.40 -22.53 0.88
N ARG A 130 20.39 -21.93 1.54
CA ARG A 130 20.75 -22.31 2.90
C ARG A 130 19.59 -21.99 3.85
N LYS A 131 19.36 -22.88 4.82
CA LYS A 131 18.29 -22.71 5.80
C LYS A 131 18.50 -21.43 6.60
N ALA A 132 17.44 -20.64 6.73
CA ALA A 132 17.44 -19.42 7.54
C ALA A 132 16.16 -19.35 8.40
N PRO A 133 16.23 -18.74 9.59
CA PRO A 133 15.06 -18.53 10.41
C PRO A 133 13.95 -17.79 9.66
N GLN A 134 12.69 -18.11 9.96
CA GLN A 134 11.52 -17.36 9.47
C GLN A 134 11.33 -17.33 7.94
N TRP A 135 11.96 -18.22 7.17
CA TRP A 135 11.65 -18.37 5.74
C TRP A 135 10.25 -18.97 5.54
N LYS A 136 9.25 -18.09 5.45
CA LYS A 136 7.82 -18.45 5.34
C LYS A 136 7.27 -17.93 4.03
N GLY A 137 6.39 -18.73 3.41
CA GLY A 137 5.83 -18.58 2.05
C GLY A 137 5.71 -17.15 1.50
N GLY A 138 6.00 -16.98 0.21
CA GLY A 138 5.93 -15.67 -0.43
C GLY A 138 6.80 -15.60 -1.68
N PHE A 139 7.72 -14.65 -1.68
CA PHE A 139 8.58 -14.33 -2.80
C PHE A 139 10.05 -14.47 -2.37
N ILE A 140 10.90 -14.87 -3.30
CA ILE A 140 12.35 -14.78 -3.12
C ILE A 140 12.85 -13.57 -3.91
N ALA A 141 13.59 -12.70 -3.24
CA ALA A 141 14.34 -11.61 -3.87
C ALA A 141 15.81 -12.01 -3.98
N PHE A 142 16.38 -11.88 -5.19
CA PHE A 142 17.78 -12.17 -5.47
C PHE A 142 18.65 -10.92 -5.33
N ASP A 143 19.96 -11.11 -5.19
CA ASP A 143 20.94 -10.03 -5.01
C ASP A 143 20.61 -9.11 -3.81
N ALA A 144 19.99 -9.68 -2.78
CA ALA A 144 19.52 -8.94 -1.61
C ALA A 144 20.68 -8.36 -0.79
N ARG A 145 20.50 -7.14 -0.26
CA ARG A 145 21.53 -6.43 0.52
C ARG A 145 21.11 -6.29 1.99
N GLU A 146 22.08 -6.39 2.89
CA GLU A 146 21.89 -6.25 4.34
C GLU A 146 21.37 -4.85 4.73
N ASP A 147 21.85 -3.83 4.04
CA ASP A 147 21.47 -2.41 4.25
C ASP A 147 20.16 -2.01 3.53
N LEU A 148 19.50 -2.97 2.88
CA LEU A 148 18.28 -2.78 2.09
C LEU A 148 18.43 -1.83 0.87
N SER A 149 19.67 -1.54 0.44
CA SER A 149 19.93 -0.69 -0.73
C SER A 149 19.42 -1.29 -2.05
N ASP A 150 19.03 -2.57 -2.07
CA ASP A 150 18.41 -3.23 -3.21
C ASP A 150 16.92 -2.92 -3.39
N LEU A 151 16.27 -2.21 -2.46
CA LEU A 151 14.83 -1.91 -2.56
C LEU A 151 14.55 -0.66 -3.45
N PRO A 152 13.56 -0.70 -4.37
CA PRO A 152 12.74 -1.85 -4.75
C PRO A 152 13.53 -2.94 -5.48
N ASN A 153 13.42 -4.18 -5.00
CA ASN A 153 14.08 -5.31 -5.63
C ASN A 153 13.16 -5.96 -6.67
N ARG A 154 13.43 -5.69 -7.95
CA ARG A 154 12.63 -6.21 -9.08
C ARG A 154 12.97 -7.65 -9.46
N ASP A 155 14.10 -8.16 -8.99
CA ASP A 155 14.53 -9.55 -9.18
C ASP A 155 13.88 -10.47 -8.15
N THR A 156 12.54 -10.44 -8.14
CA THR A 156 11.71 -11.10 -7.15
C THR A 156 10.78 -12.12 -7.80
N PHE A 157 10.71 -13.35 -7.25
CA PHE A 157 9.95 -14.47 -7.82
C PHE A 157 9.02 -15.10 -6.78
N LEU A 158 7.76 -15.33 -7.16
CA LEU A 158 6.81 -16.10 -6.35
C LEU A 158 7.23 -17.58 -6.33
N TYR A 159 7.28 -18.18 -5.14
CA TYR A 159 7.41 -19.62 -4.97
C TYR A 159 6.13 -20.23 -4.42
N THR A 160 5.77 -21.40 -4.93
CA THR A 160 4.52 -22.12 -4.62
C THR A 160 4.73 -23.31 -3.69
N LYS A 161 5.98 -23.74 -3.51
CA LYS A 161 6.35 -24.83 -2.61
C LYS A 161 7.67 -24.53 -1.91
N LEU A 162 7.75 -24.95 -0.65
CA LEU A 162 8.94 -24.89 0.21
C LEU A 162 9.09 -26.25 0.90
N VAL A 163 10.27 -26.87 0.78
CA VAL A 163 10.57 -28.18 1.39
C VAL A 163 11.92 -28.07 2.10
N GLU A 164 12.04 -28.69 3.28
CA GLU A 164 13.34 -28.82 3.96
C GLU A 164 14.16 -29.96 3.34
N ASP A 165 15.46 -29.73 3.16
CA ASP A 165 16.42 -30.70 2.63
C ASP A 165 17.77 -30.56 3.36
N GLY A 166 17.88 -31.24 4.51
CA GLY A 166 19.02 -31.10 5.42
C GLY A 166 19.21 -29.66 5.88
N ASP A 167 20.41 -29.11 5.64
CA ASP A 167 20.77 -27.72 5.96
C ASP A 167 20.24 -26.68 4.95
N ASN A 168 19.33 -27.10 4.06
CA ASN A 168 18.81 -26.28 2.99
C ASN A 168 17.29 -26.25 2.96
N LEU A 169 16.79 -25.26 2.23
CA LEU A 169 15.41 -25.17 1.80
C LEU A 169 15.36 -25.25 0.28
N VAL A 170 14.42 -26.03 -0.25
CA VAL A 170 14.16 -26.17 -1.67
C VAL A 170 12.86 -25.46 -2.00
N LEU A 171 12.95 -24.45 -2.87
CA LEU A 171 11.81 -23.64 -3.30
C LEU A 171 11.45 -24.03 -4.73
N THR A 172 10.14 -24.21 -4.99
CA THR A 172 9.61 -24.33 -6.35
C THR A 172 8.97 -23.01 -6.76
N LEU A 173 9.52 -22.37 -7.77
CA LEU A 173 9.07 -21.10 -8.33
C LEU A 173 7.86 -21.29 -9.25
N GLN A 174 6.96 -20.31 -9.26
CA GLN A 174 5.82 -20.30 -10.18
C GLN A 174 6.30 -20.13 -11.64
N ALA A 175 7.18 -19.15 -11.85
CA ALA A 175 7.79 -18.84 -13.14
C ALA A 175 9.22 -19.39 -13.23
N LYS A 176 9.70 -19.60 -14.46
CA LYS A 176 11.10 -19.95 -14.72
C LYS A 176 11.99 -18.72 -14.45
N ILE A 177 13.18 -18.97 -13.90
CA ILE A 177 14.22 -17.95 -13.78
C ILE A 177 14.67 -17.48 -15.17
N LYS A 178 14.93 -16.18 -15.31
CA LYS A 178 15.32 -15.55 -16.58
C LYS A 178 16.83 -15.27 -16.69
N LYS A 179 17.54 -15.13 -15.57
CA LYS A 179 18.98 -14.83 -15.50
C LYS A 179 19.72 -15.81 -14.60
N ALA A 180 20.99 -16.07 -14.86
CA ALA A 180 21.79 -16.96 -14.02
C ALA A 180 22.18 -16.28 -12.68
N TYR A 181 22.31 -17.08 -11.64
CA TYR A 181 22.85 -16.67 -10.33
C TYR A 181 23.83 -17.72 -9.82
N LYS A 182 24.88 -17.30 -9.14
CA LYS A 182 25.90 -18.21 -8.58
C LYS A 182 25.54 -18.66 -7.17
N ALA A 183 26.00 -19.85 -6.79
CA ALA A 183 26.01 -20.27 -5.39
C ALA A 183 26.64 -19.17 -4.52
N GLY A 184 26.09 -18.94 -3.33
CA GLY A 184 26.49 -17.83 -2.46
C GLY A 184 25.80 -16.49 -2.77
N THR A 185 25.04 -16.35 -3.86
CA THR A 185 24.24 -15.15 -4.11
C THR A 185 23.27 -14.92 -2.95
N LYS A 186 23.25 -13.70 -2.40
CA LYS A 186 22.36 -13.34 -1.29
C LYS A 186 20.91 -13.28 -1.76
N VAL A 187 20.03 -13.87 -0.95
CA VAL A 187 18.60 -13.93 -1.21
C VAL A 187 17.82 -13.65 0.06
N ARG A 188 16.62 -13.08 -0.09
CA ARG A 188 15.75 -12.71 1.03
C ARG A 188 14.30 -13.05 0.75
N CYS A 189 13.59 -13.48 1.78
CA CYS A 189 12.15 -13.68 1.69
C CYS A 189 11.42 -12.34 1.70
N HIS A 190 10.58 -12.15 0.68
CA HIS A 190 9.68 -11.03 0.52
C HIS A 190 8.22 -11.51 0.60
N ASN A 191 7.33 -10.63 1.03
CA ASN A 191 5.93 -10.90 1.26
C ASN A 191 5.04 -9.93 0.48
N GLN A 192 3.75 -10.24 0.38
CA GLN A 192 2.76 -9.27 -0.09
C GLN A 192 2.23 -8.45 1.08
N LYS A 193 2.20 -7.13 0.89
CA LYS A 193 1.58 -6.16 1.79
C LYS A 193 0.86 -5.12 0.94
N LYS A 194 0.15 -4.18 1.55
CA LYS A 194 -0.29 -2.98 0.85
C LYS A 194 0.10 -1.77 1.67
N LEU A 195 0.25 -0.62 1.02
CA LEU A 195 0.46 0.64 1.71
C LEU A 195 -0.90 1.14 2.22
N TRP A 196 -1.35 0.59 3.36
CA TRP A 196 -2.67 0.81 3.96
C TRP A 196 -2.80 2.17 4.66
N THR A 197 -2.47 3.26 3.97
CA THR A 197 -2.48 4.59 4.56
C THR A 197 -3.89 5.02 4.99
N LEU A 198 -4.93 4.73 4.20
CA LEU A 198 -6.30 5.14 4.49
C LEU A 198 -6.98 4.22 5.51
N ASN A 199 -6.97 2.91 5.26
CA ASN A 199 -7.62 1.94 6.13
C ASN A 199 -7.00 0.54 6.00
N ARG A 200 -6.81 -0.12 7.15
CA ARG A 200 -6.36 -1.52 7.25
C ARG A 200 -7.42 -2.36 7.95
N PHE A 201 -8.39 -2.85 7.20
CA PHE A 201 -9.46 -3.74 7.67
C PHE A 201 -10.39 -3.17 8.75
N LYS A 202 -10.45 -1.85 8.97
CA LYS A 202 -11.50 -1.29 9.83
C LYS A 202 -12.86 -1.41 9.15
N ILE A 203 -13.89 -1.54 9.98
CA ILE A 203 -15.29 -1.62 9.58
C ILE A 203 -15.75 -0.26 9.06
N ALA A 204 -16.38 -0.23 7.88
CA ALA A 204 -17.18 0.91 7.44
C ALA A 204 -18.56 0.80 8.12
N PRO A 205 -18.97 1.75 8.98
CA PRO A 205 -20.25 1.67 9.70
C PRO A 205 -21.44 1.85 8.75
N LYS A 206 -22.66 1.80 9.27
CA LYS A 206 -23.88 2.04 8.49
C LYS A 206 -24.07 3.51 8.12
N GLU A 207 -23.56 4.41 8.95
CA GLU A 207 -23.59 5.84 8.72
C GLU A 207 -22.40 6.29 7.87
N TRP A 208 -22.61 7.33 7.06
CA TRP A 208 -21.54 7.96 6.31
C TRP A 208 -20.45 8.46 7.27
N THR A 209 -19.27 7.86 7.18
CA THR A 209 -18.16 8.17 8.08
C THR A 209 -16.92 8.53 7.28
N ARG A 210 -16.27 9.63 7.67
CA ARG A 210 -15.00 10.05 7.07
C ARG A 210 -13.87 9.13 7.55
N PHE A 211 -13.11 8.60 6.61
CA PHE A 211 -11.83 7.94 6.86
C PHE A 211 -10.74 8.82 6.26
N SER A 212 -9.62 8.93 6.96
CA SER A 212 -8.43 9.61 6.46
C SER A 212 -7.16 8.94 6.94
N GLY A 213 -6.08 9.18 6.21
CA GLY A 213 -4.75 8.70 6.52
C GLY A 213 -3.71 9.67 6.00
N ARG A 214 -2.58 9.77 6.70
CA ARG A 214 -1.49 10.66 6.32
C ARG A 214 -0.20 9.91 6.04
N ILE A 215 0.57 10.45 5.11
CA ILE A 215 1.85 9.89 4.66
C ILE A 215 2.88 11.01 4.45
N LYS A 216 4.08 10.82 5.01
CA LYS A 216 5.21 11.76 4.86
C LYS A 216 6.54 11.01 5.01
N GLY A 217 7.53 11.42 4.22
CA GLY A 217 8.87 10.86 4.28
C GLY A 217 8.95 9.44 3.75
N VAL A 218 10.15 8.88 3.74
CA VAL A 218 10.43 7.55 3.21
C VAL A 218 10.79 6.59 4.35
N ASP A 219 10.22 5.38 4.29
CA ASP A 219 10.64 4.24 5.11
C ASP A 219 11.44 3.26 4.26
N LYS A 220 12.76 3.26 4.46
CA LYS A 220 13.68 2.34 3.77
C LYS A 220 13.38 0.87 4.04
N THR A 221 12.68 0.55 5.13
CA THR A 221 12.30 -0.83 5.46
C THR A 221 10.97 -1.27 4.84
N ALA A 222 10.19 -0.33 4.31
CA ALA A 222 8.85 -0.54 3.76
C ALA A 222 7.89 -1.31 4.69
N THR A 223 7.93 -0.98 5.99
CA THR A 223 7.07 -1.56 7.02
C THR A 223 6.00 -0.60 7.50
N ASN A 224 6.25 0.71 7.43
CA ASN A 224 5.36 1.76 7.88
C ASN A 224 4.36 2.16 6.78
N CYS A 225 3.06 2.18 7.11
CA CYS A 225 2.00 2.55 6.17
C CYS A 225 1.74 4.07 6.09
N SER A 226 2.41 4.86 6.91
CA SER A 226 2.40 6.34 6.92
C SER A 226 3.70 6.94 6.37
N LYS A 227 4.51 6.13 5.68
CA LYS A 227 5.71 6.58 4.96
C LYS A 227 5.73 5.97 3.56
N TRP A 228 6.27 6.72 2.60
CA TRP A 228 6.49 6.22 1.25
C TRP A 228 7.55 5.11 1.26
N TRP A 229 7.44 4.16 0.34
CA TRP A 229 8.49 3.16 0.14
C TRP A 229 9.51 3.66 -0.90
N PRO A 230 10.77 3.18 -0.88
CA PRO A 230 11.81 3.66 -1.79
C PRO A 230 11.42 3.60 -3.27
N GLY A 231 11.86 4.58 -4.06
CA GLY A 231 11.58 4.61 -5.50
C GLY A 231 10.11 4.89 -5.89
N ALA A 232 9.24 5.24 -4.93
CA ALA A 232 7.90 5.73 -5.22
C ALA A 232 7.96 7.11 -5.87
N ALA A 233 7.79 7.17 -7.18
CA ALA A 233 7.73 8.43 -7.93
C ALA A 233 6.30 8.94 -8.06
N ARG A 234 5.33 8.02 -8.21
CA ARG A 234 3.92 8.33 -8.36
C ARG A 234 3.07 7.37 -7.54
N ALA A 235 1.86 7.80 -7.20
CA ALA A 235 0.91 6.97 -6.45
C ALA A 235 -0.50 7.00 -7.04
N ARG A 236 -1.17 5.85 -6.97
CA ARG A 236 -2.61 5.69 -7.23
C ARG A 236 -3.31 5.34 -5.94
N VAL A 237 -4.58 5.70 -5.81
CA VAL A 237 -5.41 5.21 -4.71
C VAL A 237 -5.87 3.79 -5.03
N PHE A 238 -5.93 2.91 -4.02
CA PHE A 238 -6.66 1.65 -4.10
C PHE A 238 -7.71 1.54 -3.01
N ILE A 239 -8.76 0.77 -3.31
CA ILE A 239 -9.76 0.30 -2.35
C ILE A 239 -9.93 -1.20 -2.58
N LEU A 240 -9.88 -1.99 -1.52
CA LEU A 240 -10.22 -3.42 -1.53
C LEU A 240 -11.52 -3.62 -0.76
N VAL A 241 -12.47 -4.28 -1.41
CA VAL A 241 -13.70 -4.79 -0.78
C VAL A 241 -13.58 -6.31 -0.64
N PRO A 242 -13.69 -6.88 0.58
CA PRO A 242 -13.61 -8.33 0.81
C PRO A 242 -14.81 -9.11 0.25
N LEU A 243 -14.67 -10.44 0.15
CA LEU A 243 -15.60 -11.33 -0.57
C LEU A 243 -17.08 -11.20 -0.18
N ASN A 244 -17.36 -10.94 1.09
CA ASN A 244 -18.72 -10.89 1.64
C ASN A 244 -19.16 -9.48 2.05
N ALA A 245 -18.53 -8.44 1.52
CA ALA A 245 -18.86 -7.05 1.82
C ALA A 245 -19.32 -6.30 0.56
N GLY A 246 -20.27 -5.40 0.75
CA GLY A 246 -20.49 -4.23 -0.07
C GLY A 246 -19.87 -3.01 0.62
N LEU A 247 -19.48 -2.04 -0.19
CA LEU A 247 -18.94 -0.77 0.26
C LEU A 247 -19.57 0.34 -0.59
N GLU A 248 -20.04 1.38 0.08
CA GLU A 248 -20.47 2.63 -0.54
C GLU A 248 -19.49 3.73 -0.14
N PHE A 249 -19.08 4.53 -1.10
CA PHE A 249 -18.07 5.57 -0.87
C PHE A 249 -18.23 6.76 -1.79
N LYS A 250 -17.76 7.92 -1.32
CA LYS A 250 -17.72 9.18 -2.08
C LYS A 250 -16.61 10.08 -1.56
N ASP A 251 -16.38 11.17 -2.28
CA ASP A 251 -15.46 12.25 -1.88
C ASP A 251 -14.01 11.78 -1.65
N VAL A 252 -13.58 10.74 -2.38
CA VAL A 252 -12.22 10.21 -2.27
C VAL A 252 -11.24 11.20 -2.90
N THR A 253 -10.34 11.73 -2.08
CA THR A 253 -9.36 12.75 -2.46
C THR A 253 -7.99 12.45 -1.89
N VAL A 254 -6.96 12.99 -2.55
CA VAL A 254 -5.62 13.12 -2.01
C VAL A 254 -5.24 14.59 -2.05
N ARG A 255 -4.79 15.12 -0.91
CA ARG A 255 -4.33 16.50 -0.78
C ARG A 255 -2.88 16.55 -0.35
N LYS A 256 -2.07 17.37 -1.03
CA LYS A 256 -0.73 17.76 -0.59
C LYS A 256 -0.88 18.86 0.46
N LEU A 257 -0.43 18.60 1.68
CA LEU A 257 -0.48 19.54 2.78
C LEU A 257 0.76 20.43 2.70
N THR A 258 0.56 21.73 2.59
CA THR A 258 1.63 22.72 2.70
C THR A 258 2.27 22.61 4.09
N ALA A 259 3.61 22.50 4.12
CA ALA A 259 4.36 22.60 5.37
C ALA A 259 4.06 23.96 6.01
N GLY A 260 3.57 23.95 7.26
CA GLY A 260 3.62 25.17 8.06
C GLY A 260 5.07 25.64 8.11
N LYS A 261 5.31 26.93 7.86
CA LYS A 261 6.64 27.49 8.11
C LYS A 261 6.98 27.19 9.58
N PRO A 262 8.18 26.65 9.89
CA PRO A 262 8.64 26.71 11.26
C PRO A 262 8.67 28.18 11.67
N GLU A 263 8.01 28.50 12.79
CA GLU A 263 8.11 29.79 13.46
C GLU A 263 9.55 30.07 13.90
#